data_AF-A0A9R1IEP9-F1
#
_entry.id   AF-A0A9R1IEP9-F1
#
_cell.length_a   1.000
_cell.length_b   1.000
_cell.length_c   1.000
_cell.angle_alpha   90.00
_cell.angle_beta   90.00
_cell.angle_gamma   90.00
#
_symmetry.space_group_name_H-M   'P 1'
#
loop_
_entity.id
_entity.type
_entity.pdbx_description
1 polymer ?
#
loop_
_entity_poly.entity_id
_entity_poly.type
_entity_poly.pdbx_seq_one_letter_code
_entity_poly.pdbx_strand_id
1 'polypeptide(L)'
;MEGSPVSASLGAMGSLPRKLDELLATRHWVLRGALMDEIEHLTTDLCILYKLMLKLSDAPQEPPMAARYWMKEVRELSYDMDDFADQFLHAHGRAKICRAARHKNKKISRVKIKCLRERRRWRPWITDKISEFRTRAQEAIQRYQRYKFDDCASSPGFSRIGHELPSIWSDADDLVGMEGPTDELERWLINGEEQLKVVSIVGVAGIGKTTLALKLWGKLCGQFECGAFVRTAQKPDMRGILRNILFQVRPHQPPNHGEMRHLINDLREYLQDKRHAMYKIFVRYFVIIDDSWATSLWDVVSRAFPQSNSCSRIITTTEIMEVALACRCFCPEHIFKMEPLSDDDSEKLLLQRMLVPGNQSPQQFDDVIPQIMRSCGGLPLAIIIVARILASQPEKLEQWGSTQNSSGSIFGANPSMEGFMGRILNICFISLPHYLKTCLLHLSTYPEGYLFLKYDVVKQWVADGFICANEGQDMEEVAGSYFESHVMSL
;
A
#
# COMPACT_ATOMS: atom_id res chain seq x y z
N MET A 1 -15.93 -21.07 -14.12
CA MET A 1 -15.84 -20.14 -12.97
C MET A 1 -15.53 -18.78 -13.55
N GLU A 2 -16.15 -17.70 -13.05
CA GLU A 2 -15.59 -16.35 -13.27
C GLU A 2 -14.13 -16.37 -12.80
N GLY A 3 -13.23 -15.81 -13.62
CA GLY A 3 -11.80 -15.81 -13.31
C GLY A 3 -11.56 -15.09 -12.00
N SER A 4 -10.89 -15.75 -11.05
CA SER A 4 -10.47 -15.11 -9.80
C SER A 4 -9.01 -14.66 -9.95
N PRO A 5 -8.66 -13.46 -9.46
CA PRO A 5 -7.33 -12.90 -9.65
C PRO A 5 -6.28 -13.70 -8.89
N VAL A 6 -5.02 -13.57 -9.33
CA VAL A 6 -3.88 -14.08 -8.59
C VAL A 6 -3.81 -13.35 -7.26
N SER A 7 -3.62 -14.07 -6.16
CA SER A 7 -3.50 -13.44 -4.84
C SER A 7 -2.40 -14.06 -3.98
N ALA A 8 -1.81 -13.27 -3.08
CA ALA A 8 -0.82 -13.75 -2.13
C ALA A 8 -1.37 -14.86 -1.20
N SER A 9 -2.68 -14.83 -0.91
CA SER A 9 -3.35 -15.83 -0.08
C SER A 9 -3.62 -17.14 -0.82
N LEU A 10 -4.04 -17.07 -2.09
CA LEU A 10 -4.54 -18.22 -2.86
C LEU A 10 -3.60 -18.66 -3.99
N GLY A 11 -2.51 -17.94 -4.22
CA GLY A 11 -1.61 -18.13 -5.36
C GLY A 11 -2.31 -17.87 -6.69
N ALA A 12 -1.91 -18.61 -7.72
CA ALA A 12 -2.53 -18.58 -9.05
C ALA A 12 -3.79 -19.47 -9.15
N MET A 13 -4.19 -20.17 -8.09
CA MET A 13 -5.26 -21.18 -8.11
C MET A 13 -6.60 -20.68 -8.67
N GLY A 14 -6.93 -19.41 -8.44
CA GLY A 14 -8.17 -18.82 -8.96
C GLY A 14 -8.16 -18.56 -10.48
N SER A 15 -6.97 -18.34 -11.05
CA SER A 15 -6.78 -17.98 -12.47
C SER A 15 -6.46 -19.19 -13.36
N LEU A 16 -5.86 -20.23 -12.77
CA LEU A 16 -5.42 -21.44 -13.48
C LEU A 16 -6.53 -22.16 -14.25
N PRO A 17 -7.75 -22.39 -13.70
CA PRO A 17 -8.81 -23.06 -14.45
C PRO A 17 -9.12 -22.37 -15.78
N ARG A 18 -9.20 -21.03 -15.78
CA ARG A 18 -9.45 -20.26 -17.00
C ARG A 18 -8.28 -20.37 -17.98
N LYS A 19 -7.04 -20.27 -17.50
CA LYS A 19 -5.85 -20.46 -18.36
C LYS A 19 -5.81 -21.87 -18.97
N LEU A 20 -6.19 -22.90 -18.21
CA LEU A 20 -6.29 -24.28 -18.71
C LEU A 20 -7.43 -24.45 -19.73
N ASP A 21 -8.57 -23.80 -19.52
CA ASP A 21 -9.67 -23.78 -20.50
C ASP A 21 -9.24 -23.07 -21.80
N GLU A 22 -8.52 -21.96 -21.70
CA GLU A 22 -7.94 -21.24 -22.85
C GLU A 22 -6.91 -22.12 -23.58
N LEU A 23 -6.08 -22.87 -22.84
CA LEU A 23 -5.15 -23.86 -23.39
C LEU A 23 -5.88 -24.95 -24.18
N LEU A 24 -6.97 -25.51 -23.64
CA LEU A 24 -7.81 -26.48 -24.35
C LEU A 24 -8.49 -25.87 -25.58
N ALA A 25 -8.95 -24.62 -25.48
CA ALA A 25 -9.57 -23.88 -26.58
C ALA A 25 -8.61 -23.63 -27.76
N THR A 26 -7.29 -23.69 -27.55
CA THR A 26 -6.31 -23.61 -28.66
C THR A 26 -6.43 -24.77 -29.66
N ARG A 27 -7.14 -25.86 -29.32
CA ARG A 27 -7.33 -27.08 -30.13
C ARG A 27 -6.02 -27.65 -30.68
N HIS A 28 -4.93 -27.45 -29.94
CA HIS A 28 -3.61 -27.88 -30.38
C HIS A 28 -3.55 -29.41 -30.49
N TRP A 29 -2.96 -29.93 -31.56
CA TRP A 29 -2.91 -31.37 -31.84
C TRP A 29 -2.28 -32.22 -30.71
N VAL A 30 -1.45 -31.61 -29.85
CA VAL A 30 -0.84 -32.27 -28.68
C VAL A 30 -1.87 -32.57 -27.60
N LEU A 31 -2.86 -31.69 -27.43
CA LEU A 31 -3.90 -31.72 -26.41
C LEU A 31 -5.13 -32.50 -26.90
N ARG A 32 -4.95 -33.71 -27.44
CA ARG A 32 -6.05 -34.55 -27.95
C ARG A 32 -6.06 -35.93 -27.30
N GLY A 33 -7.25 -36.51 -27.16
CA GLY A 33 -7.48 -37.82 -26.56
C GLY A 33 -7.34 -37.75 -25.03
N ALA A 34 -6.76 -38.80 -24.43
CA ALA A 34 -6.62 -38.95 -22.97
C ALA A 34 -5.99 -37.76 -22.23
N LEU A 35 -5.18 -36.94 -22.92
CA LEU A 35 -4.59 -35.74 -22.32
C LEU A 35 -5.63 -34.63 -22.06
N MET A 36 -6.70 -34.54 -22.86
CA MET A 36 -7.80 -33.61 -22.54
C MET A 36 -8.51 -34.05 -21.28
N ASP A 37 -8.83 -35.33 -21.19
CA ASP A 37 -9.46 -35.90 -20.00
C ASP A 37 -8.58 -35.64 -18.76
N GLU A 38 -7.25 -35.85 -18.84
CA GLU A 38 -6.33 -35.53 -17.74
C GLU A 38 -6.34 -34.05 -17.34
N ILE A 39 -6.40 -33.12 -18.30
CA ILE A 39 -6.48 -31.68 -18.01
C ILE A 39 -7.82 -31.35 -17.33
N GLU A 40 -8.94 -31.90 -17.80
CA GLU A 40 -10.26 -31.69 -17.19
C GLU A 40 -10.31 -32.18 -15.73
N HIS A 41 -9.72 -33.36 -15.46
CA HIS A 41 -9.59 -33.87 -14.10
C HIS A 41 -8.69 -32.96 -13.25
N LEU A 42 -7.56 -32.52 -13.79
CA LEU A 42 -6.67 -31.60 -13.11
C LEU A 42 -7.38 -30.28 -12.77
N THR A 43 -8.13 -29.70 -13.72
CA THR A 43 -8.95 -28.50 -13.48
C THR A 43 -9.94 -28.72 -12.34
N THR A 44 -10.54 -29.91 -12.26
CA THR A 44 -11.44 -30.27 -11.15
C THR A 44 -10.69 -30.34 -9.81
N ASP A 45 -9.52 -30.98 -9.77
CA ASP A 45 -8.68 -31.08 -8.58
C ASP A 45 -8.22 -29.70 -8.09
N LEU A 46 -7.84 -28.79 -9.01
CA LEU A 46 -7.51 -27.40 -8.68
C LEU A 46 -8.69 -26.62 -8.11
N CYS A 47 -9.89 -26.82 -8.67
CA CYS A 47 -11.11 -26.19 -8.14
C CYS A 47 -11.40 -26.65 -6.70
N ILE A 48 -11.10 -27.91 -6.37
CA ILE A 48 -11.20 -28.44 -5.01
C ILE A 48 -10.18 -27.73 -4.12
N LEU A 49 -8.89 -27.74 -4.50
CA LEU A 49 -7.82 -27.09 -3.73
C LEU A 49 -8.10 -25.61 -3.48
N TYR A 50 -8.58 -24.88 -4.49
CA TYR A 50 -8.98 -23.48 -4.37
C TYR A 50 -10.06 -23.28 -3.29
N LYS A 51 -11.11 -24.11 -3.29
CA LYS A 51 -12.17 -24.05 -2.27
C LYS A 51 -11.64 -24.36 -0.87
N LEU A 52 -10.73 -25.33 -0.74
CA LEU A 52 -10.12 -25.69 0.54
C LEU A 52 -9.20 -24.57 1.07
N MET A 53 -8.42 -23.94 0.18
CA MET A 53 -7.60 -22.77 0.53
C MET A 53 -8.45 -21.57 0.97
N LEU A 54 -9.56 -21.30 0.28
CA LEU A 54 -10.50 -20.25 0.68
C LEU A 54 -11.03 -20.48 2.09
N LYS A 55 -11.50 -21.71 2.40
CA LYS A 55 -11.98 -22.05 3.74
C LYS A 55 -10.95 -21.79 4.84
N LEU A 56 -9.70 -22.15 4.61
CA LEU A 56 -8.62 -21.93 5.57
C LEU A 56 -8.19 -20.46 5.66
N SER A 57 -8.23 -19.74 4.54
CA SER A 57 -7.83 -18.33 4.50
C SER A 57 -8.89 -17.38 5.04
N ASP A 58 -10.16 -17.78 5.03
CA ASP A 58 -11.30 -17.03 5.57
C ASP A 58 -11.62 -17.44 7.03
N ALA A 59 -10.83 -18.34 7.63
CA ALA A 59 -11.03 -18.77 9.00
C ALA A 59 -10.76 -17.61 10.00
N PRO A 60 -11.59 -17.44 11.05
CA PRO A 60 -11.48 -16.32 11.99
C PRO A 60 -10.27 -16.42 12.93
N GLN A 61 -9.70 -17.61 13.09
CA GLN A 61 -8.49 -17.84 13.87
C GLN A 61 -7.32 -18.16 12.95
N GLU A 62 -6.10 -17.82 13.41
CA GLU A 62 -4.90 -18.18 12.66
C GLU A 62 -4.87 -19.71 12.43
N PRO A 63 -4.71 -20.16 11.17
CA PRO A 63 -4.67 -21.57 10.88
C PRO A 63 -3.45 -22.20 11.57
N PRO A 64 -3.58 -23.43 12.11
CA PRO A 64 -2.49 -24.11 12.78
C PRO A 64 -1.30 -24.28 11.84
N MET A 65 -0.10 -24.43 12.41
CA MET A 65 1.14 -24.45 11.63
C MET A 65 1.13 -25.48 10.49
N ALA A 66 0.54 -26.65 10.71
CA ALA A 66 0.39 -27.68 9.68
C ALA A 66 -0.47 -27.22 8.49
N ALA A 67 -1.56 -26.49 8.74
CA ALA A 67 -2.40 -25.91 7.70
C ALA A 67 -1.65 -24.81 6.93
N ARG A 68 -0.84 -23.98 7.61
CA ARG A 68 -0.01 -22.97 6.96
C ARG A 68 1.03 -23.57 6.01
N TYR A 69 1.68 -24.67 6.41
CA TYR A 69 2.60 -25.40 5.54
C TYR A 69 1.89 -25.98 4.32
N TRP A 70 0.72 -26.59 4.53
CA TRP A 70 -0.10 -27.11 3.43
C TRP A 70 -0.53 -26.00 2.46
N MET A 71 -1.02 -24.85 2.96
CA MET A 71 -1.38 -23.70 2.12
C MET A 71 -0.18 -23.16 1.34
N LYS A 72 1.03 -23.18 1.92
CA LYS A 72 2.25 -22.84 1.19
C LYS A 72 2.50 -23.82 0.06
N GLU A 73 2.46 -25.13 0.31
CA GLU A 73 2.65 -26.16 -0.72
C GLU A 73 1.69 -25.99 -1.89
N VAL A 74 0.40 -25.75 -1.61
CA VAL A 74 -0.61 -25.54 -2.64
C VAL A 74 -0.33 -24.26 -3.44
N ARG A 75 0.13 -23.18 -2.81
CA ARG A 75 0.55 -21.96 -3.54
C ARG A 75 1.73 -22.21 -4.47
N GLU A 76 2.77 -22.90 -4.01
CA GLU A 76 3.93 -23.24 -4.85
C GLU A 76 3.50 -24.11 -6.05
N LEU A 77 2.64 -25.11 -5.83
CA LEU A 77 2.05 -25.89 -6.92
C LEU A 77 1.32 -25.01 -7.93
N SER A 78 0.57 -24.00 -7.45
CA SER A 78 -0.14 -23.09 -8.35
C SER A 78 0.81 -22.27 -9.23
N TYR A 79 1.93 -21.80 -8.68
CA TYR A 79 2.92 -21.03 -9.44
C TYR A 79 3.66 -21.89 -10.46
N ASP A 80 4.07 -23.10 -10.06
CA ASP A 80 4.70 -24.06 -10.99
C ASP A 80 3.81 -24.36 -12.21
N MET A 81 2.50 -24.45 -11.98
CA MET A 81 1.51 -24.71 -13.02
C MET A 81 1.26 -23.50 -13.91
N ASP A 82 1.26 -22.29 -13.32
CA ASP A 82 1.08 -21.04 -14.06
C ASP A 82 2.25 -20.79 -15.00
N ASP A 83 3.47 -20.97 -14.49
CA ASP A 83 4.71 -20.93 -15.27
C ASP A 83 4.69 -21.94 -16.43
N PHE A 84 4.20 -23.16 -16.17
CA PHE A 84 4.05 -24.18 -17.20
C PHE A 84 3.05 -23.75 -18.30
N ALA A 85 1.90 -23.20 -17.91
CA ALA A 85 0.88 -22.72 -18.84
C ALA A 85 1.43 -21.61 -19.74
N ASP A 86 2.13 -20.64 -19.15
CA ASP A 86 2.72 -19.51 -19.87
C ASP A 86 3.85 -19.96 -20.81
N GLN A 87 4.71 -20.88 -20.37
CA GLN A 87 5.75 -21.49 -21.21
C GLN A 87 5.13 -22.19 -22.43
N PHE A 88 4.03 -22.92 -22.25
CA PHE A 88 3.33 -23.59 -23.34
C PHE A 88 2.70 -22.59 -24.31
N LEU A 89 1.97 -21.59 -23.81
CA LEU A 89 1.32 -20.55 -24.64
C LEU A 89 2.35 -19.80 -25.48
N HIS A 90 3.47 -19.40 -24.87
CA HIS A 90 4.54 -18.70 -25.56
C HIS A 90 5.23 -19.59 -26.62
N ALA A 91 5.49 -20.87 -26.32
CA ALA A 91 6.03 -21.82 -27.29
C ALA A 91 5.06 -22.05 -28.46
N HIS A 92 3.75 -22.14 -28.19
CA HIS A 92 2.71 -22.27 -29.20
C HIS A 92 2.58 -21.01 -30.07
N GLY A 93 2.64 -19.81 -29.48
CA GLY A 93 2.62 -18.53 -30.17
C GLY A 93 3.77 -18.38 -31.17
N ARG A 94 5.01 -18.71 -30.75
CA ARG A 94 6.18 -18.75 -31.64
C ARG A 94 5.99 -19.72 -32.81
N ALA A 95 5.35 -20.86 -32.59
CA ALA A 95 5.06 -21.83 -33.64
C ALA A 95 4.01 -21.33 -34.67
N LYS A 96 3.03 -20.52 -34.24
CA LYS A 96 2.06 -19.84 -35.12
C LYS A 96 2.74 -18.76 -35.98
N ILE A 97 3.58 -17.91 -35.38
CA ILE A 97 4.35 -16.86 -36.09
C ILE A 97 5.26 -17.49 -37.15
N CYS A 98 5.99 -18.55 -36.79
CA CYS A 98 6.83 -19.30 -37.73
C CYS A 98 6.04 -19.92 -38.90
N ARG A 99 4.78 -20.32 -38.67
CA ARG A 99 3.89 -20.84 -39.73
C ARG A 99 3.37 -19.74 -40.64
N ALA A 100 2.98 -18.58 -40.10
CA ALA A 100 2.58 -17.42 -40.89
C ALA A 100 3.72 -16.93 -41.80
N ALA A 101 4.96 -16.90 -41.30
CA ALA A 101 6.16 -16.57 -42.09
C ALA A 101 6.44 -17.59 -43.21
N ARG A 102 6.10 -18.89 -43.01
CA ARG A 102 6.24 -19.93 -44.05
C ARG A 102 5.26 -19.77 -45.21
N HIS A 103 4.05 -19.28 -44.95
CA HIS A 103 3.07 -19.06 -46.02
C HIS A 103 3.51 -17.99 -47.02
N LYS A 104 4.43 -17.10 -46.62
CA LYS A 104 5.04 -16.08 -47.51
C LYS A 104 6.26 -16.58 -48.31
N ASN A 105 6.93 -17.68 -47.92
CA ASN A 105 8.15 -18.16 -48.59
C ASN A 105 8.08 -19.66 -48.94
N LYS A 106 7.86 -19.97 -50.23
CA LYS A 106 7.60 -21.31 -50.80
C LYS A 106 8.79 -22.29 -50.85
N LYS A 107 9.94 -22.05 -50.22
CA LYS A 107 11.12 -22.93 -50.30
C LYS A 107 11.62 -23.41 -48.95
N ILE A 108 10.91 -24.33 -48.28
CA ILE A 108 11.40 -24.87 -47.00
C ILE A 108 11.04 -26.35 -46.77
N SER A 109 11.85 -27.27 -47.31
CA SER A 109 11.81 -28.70 -46.97
C SER A 109 12.62 -29.05 -45.70
N ARG A 110 13.71 -28.32 -45.42
CA ARG A 110 14.61 -28.60 -44.29
C ARG A 110 14.08 -28.17 -42.90
N VAL A 111 13.21 -27.17 -42.80
CA VAL A 111 12.59 -26.75 -41.51
C VAL A 111 11.44 -27.69 -41.08
N LYS A 112 10.82 -28.44 -42.01
CA LYS A 112 9.80 -29.45 -41.66
C LYS A 112 10.34 -30.49 -40.67
N ILE A 113 11.61 -30.88 -40.79
CA ILE A 113 12.24 -31.92 -39.97
C ILE A 113 12.64 -31.39 -38.58
N LYS A 114 13.12 -30.14 -38.48
CA LYS A 114 13.49 -29.52 -37.20
C LYS A 114 12.28 -29.35 -36.29
N CYS A 115 11.15 -28.88 -36.83
CA CYS A 115 9.90 -28.76 -36.08
C CYS A 115 9.21 -30.10 -35.77
N LEU A 116 9.46 -31.16 -36.55
CA LEU A 116 8.97 -32.51 -36.23
C LEU A 116 9.74 -33.13 -35.05
N ARG A 117 11.07 -32.90 -34.97
CA ARG A 117 11.89 -33.29 -33.82
C ARG A 117 11.47 -32.56 -32.55
N GLU A 118 11.24 -31.25 -32.63
CA GLU A 118 10.68 -30.47 -31.52
C GLU A 118 9.29 -31.03 -31.14
N ARG A 119 8.36 -31.18 -32.10
CA ARG A 119 7.01 -31.74 -31.87
C ARG A 119 6.99 -33.11 -31.17
N ARG A 120 7.94 -34.01 -31.47
CA ARG A 120 8.04 -35.33 -30.82
C ARG A 120 8.47 -35.25 -29.35
N ARG A 121 9.15 -34.19 -28.95
CA ARG A 121 9.63 -33.99 -27.57
C ARG A 121 8.58 -33.32 -26.68
N TRP A 122 7.73 -32.47 -27.26
CA TRP A 122 6.72 -31.72 -26.51
C TRP A 122 5.60 -32.57 -25.94
N ARG A 123 5.05 -33.52 -26.72
CA ARG A 123 3.90 -34.31 -26.24
C ARG A 123 4.23 -35.17 -25.01
N PRO A 124 5.33 -35.95 -24.99
CA PRO A 124 5.73 -36.67 -23.79
C PRO A 124 6.00 -35.75 -22.60
N TRP A 125 6.68 -34.61 -22.82
CA TRP A 125 6.98 -33.65 -21.76
C TRP A 125 5.73 -33.00 -21.15
N ILE A 126 4.74 -32.64 -21.98
CA ILE A 126 3.46 -32.06 -21.51
C ILE A 126 2.65 -33.10 -20.74
N THR A 127 2.57 -34.34 -21.24
CA THR A 127 1.87 -35.42 -20.54
C THR A 127 2.53 -35.71 -19.20
N ASP A 128 3.86 -35.80 -19.16
CA ASP A 128 4.63 -35.98 -17.93
C ASP A 128 4.34 -34.86 -16.92
N LYS A 129 4.40 -33.59 -17.35
CA LYS A 129 4.10 -32.44 -16.49
C LYS A 129 2.67 -32.40 -15.98
N ILE A 130 1.68 -32.64 -16.84
CA ILE A 130 0.26 -32.69 -16.42
C ILE A 130 0.03 -33.83 -15.42
N SER A 131 0.64 -35.00 -15.66
CA SER A 131 0.55 -36.12 -14.73
C SER A 131 1.20 -35.80 -13.38
N GLU A 132 2.38 -35.17 -13.37
CA GLU A 132 3.07 -34.71 -12.16
C GLU A 132 2.20 -33.72 -11.36
N PHE A 133 1.62 -32.72 -12.03
CA PHE A 133 0.75 -31.74 -11.37
C PHE A 133 -0.51 -32.39 -10.79
N ARG A 134 -1.10 -33.33 -11.52
CA ARG A 134 -2.26 -34.08 -11.02
C ARG A 134 -1.92 -34.91 -9.80
N THR A 135 -0.79 -35.61 -9.79
CA THR A 135 -0.32 -36.36 -8.62
C THR A 135 -0.12 -35.42 -7.42
N ARG A 136 0.58 -34.30 -7.61
CA ARG A 136 0.79 -33.30 -6.55
C ARG A 136 -0.52 -32.72 -6.02
N ALA A 137 -1.48 -32.42 -6.90
CA ALA A 137 -2.78 -31.90 -6.51
C ALA A 137 -3.59 -32.92 -5.68
N GLN A 138 -3.62 -34.18 -6.12
CA GLN A 138 -4.32 -35.25 -5.41
C GLN A 138 -3.69 -35.56 -4.05
N GLU A 139 -2.37 -35.58 -3.97
CA GLU A 139 -1.66 -35.73 -2.69
C GLU A 139 -1.99 -34.59 -1.73
N ALA A 140 -2.04 -33.35 -2.22
CA ALA A 140 -2.42 -32.20 -1.41
C ALA A 140 -3.87 -32.33 -0.89
N ILE A 141 -4.82 -32.75 -1.73
CA ILE A 141 -6.21 -33.00 -1.31
C ILE A 141 -6.27 -34.10 -0.24
N GLN A 142 -5.53 -35.20 -0.43
CA GLN A 142 -5.49 -36.31 0.53
C GLN A 142 -4.88 -35.88 1.87
N ARG A 143 -3.81 -35.08 1.86
CA ARG A 143 -3.21 -34.55 3.08
C ARG A 143 -4.17 -33.64 3.85
N TYR A 144 -4.92 -32.80 3.14
CA TYR A 144 -5.95 -31.96 3.77
C TYR A 144 -6.96 -32.81 4.56
N GLN A 145 -7.48 -33.88 3.94
CA GLN A 145 -8.43 -34.78 4.59
C GLN A 145 -7.79 -35.56 5.75
N ARG A 146 -6.56 -36.06 5.56
CA ARG A 146 -5.83 -36.82 6.58
C ARG A 146 -5.56 -36.00 7.83
N TYR A 147 -5.27 -34.71 7.67
CA TYR A 147 -5.03 -33.80 8.78
C TYR A 147 -6.31 -33.21 9.38
N LYS A 148 -7.49 -33.58 8.83
CA LYS A 148 -8.82 -33.15 9.31
C LYS A 148 -8.94 -31.63 9.48
N PHE A 149 -8.43 -30.89 8.50
CA PHE A 149 -8.48 -29.43 8.55
C PHE A 149 -9.90 -28.83 8.50
N ASP A 150 -10.92 -29.62 8.18
CA ASP A 150 -12.32 -29.19 8.25
C ASP A 150 -12.77 -28.81 9.68
N ASP A 151 -12.20 -29.43 10.72
CA ASP A 151 -12.50 -29.09 12.11
C ASP A 151 -11.98 -27.69 12.50
N CYS A 152 -10.98 -27.17 11.77
CA CYS A 152 -10.39 -25.85 12.02
C CYS A 152 -11.21 -24.67 11.44
N ALA A 153 -12.12 -24.94 10.49
CA ALA A 153 -12.88 -23.91 9.77
C ALA A 153 -14.34 -23.75 10.27
N SER A 154 -14.73 -24.49 11.30
CA SER A 154 -16.13 -24.65 11.73
C SER A 154 -16.61 -23.59 12.74
N SER A 155 -16.27 -22.31 12.54
CA SER A 155 -16.76 -21.18 13.35
C SER A 155 -17.45 -20.14 12.45
N PRO A 156 -18.45 -19.36 12.94
CA PRO A 156 -19.30 -18.53 12.09
C PRO A 156 -18.47 -17.58 11.21
N GLY A 157 -18.77 -17.62 9.91
CA GLY A 157 -17.96 -17.02 8.87
C GLY A 157 -17.98 -15.49 8.85
N PHE A 158 -16.93 -14.94 8.25
CA PHE A 158 -16.74 -13.52 7.96
C PHE A 158 -17.72 -13.06 6.88
N SER A 159 -18.55 -12.04 7.16
CA SER A 159 -19.27 -11.33 6.12
C SER A 159 -18.31 -10.44 5.32
N ARG A 160 -18.28 -10.64 4.00
CA ARG A 160 -17.42 -9.88 3.09
C ARG A 160 -17.84 -8.42 3.07
N ILE A 161 -16.85 -7.53 3.06
CA ILE A 161 -17.01 -6.09 2.82
C ILE A 161 -17.78 -5.90 1.51
N GLY A 162 -18.95 -5.25 1.59
CA GLY A 162 -19.69 -4.77 0.44
C GLY A 162 -18.86 -3.77 -0.36
N HIS A 163 -19.03 -3.78 -1.67
CA HIS A 163 -18.18 -3.16 -2.69
C HIS A 163 -18.01 -1.63 -2.66
N GLU A 164 -18.46 -0.93 -1.62
CA GLU A 164 -18.42 0.53 -1.55
C GLU A 164 -17.90 0.99 -0.19
N LEU A 165 -16.59 1.24 -0.15
CA LEU A 165 -15.96 1.98 0.93
C LEU A 165 -15.92 3.47 0.55
N PRO A 166 -16.46 4.38 1.37
CA PRO A 166 -16.37 5.80 1.10
C PRO A 166 -14.91 6.25 0.96
N SER A 167 -14.62 6.98 -0.11
CA SER A 167 -13.30 7.56 -0.38
C SER A 167 -12.90 8.51 0.74
N ILE A 168 -11.68 8.33 1.29
CA ILE A 168 -11.17 9.08 2.45
C ILE A 168 -10.80 10.54 2.15
N TRP A 169 -10.68 10.90 0.88
CA TRP A 169 -10.33 12.26 0.48
C TRP A 169 -11.60 13.07 0.26
N SER A 170 -12.26 13.42 1.35
CA SER A 170 -13.07 14.63 1.43
C SER A 170 -12.20 15.76 1.95
N ASP A 171 -12.45 16.97 1.45
CA ASP A 171 -11.62 18.18 1.47
C ASP A 171 -10.93 18.54 2.80
N ALA A 172 -9.95 19.44 2.69
CA ALA A 172 -9.25 20.08 3.81
C ALA A 172 -10.18 20.70 4.88
N ASP A 173 -11.48 20.80 4.59
CA ASP A 173 -12.55 21.30 5.47
C ASP A 173 -13.05 20.28 6.52
N ASP A 174 -12.65 19.00 6.44
CA ASP A 174 -13.10 17.93 7.37
C ASP A 174 -12.11 17.65 8.54
N LEU A 175 -11.16 18.54 8.80
CA LEU A 175 -10.16 18.37 9.87
C LEU A 175 -10.68 18.81 11.24
N VAL A 176 -10.73 17.89 12.21
CA VAL A 176 -11.19 18.14 13.60
C VAL A 176 -10.00 18.48 14.51
N GLY A 177 -10.19 19.41 15.46
CA GLY A 177 -9.19 19.75 16.49
C GLY A 177 -7.92 20.48 16.01
N MET A 178 -7.83 20.81 14.72
CA MET A 178 -6.59 21.34 14.13
C MET A 178 -6.46 22.87 14.17
N GLU A 179 -7.52 23.62 14.50
CA GLU A 179 -7.51 25.09 14.43
C GLU A 179 -6.55 25.73 15.44
N GLY A 180 -6.64 25.33 16.71
CA GLY A 180 -5.76 25.83 17.78
C GLY A 180 -4.26 25.60 17.48
N PRO A 181 -3.82 24.36 17.20
CA PRO A 181 -2.43 24.07 16.81
C PRO A 181 -1.97 24.86 15.57
N THR A 182 -2.85 25.05 14.59
CA THR A 182 -2.53 25.81 13.37
C THR A 182 -2.28 27.28 13.70
N ASP A 183 -3.16 27.91 14.47
CA ASP A 183 -3.05 29.33 14.83
C ASP A 183 -1.88 29.62 15.78
N GLU A 184 -1.53 28.67 16.65
CA GLU A 184 -0.33 28.77 17.49
C GLU A 184 0.95 28.72 16.66
N LEU A 185 1.09 27.73 15.79
CA LEU A 185 2.25 27.59 14.92
C LEU A 185 2.37 28.75 13.92
N GLU A 186 1.24 29.23 13.39
CA GLU A 186 1.20 30.42 12.55
C GLU A 186 1.76 31.64 13.28
N ARG A 187 1.36 31.87 14.53
CA ARG A 187 1.93 32.96 15.35
C ARG A 187 3.44 32.82 15.49
N TRP A 188 3.95 31.63 15.81
CA TRP A 188 5.39 31.40 15.95
C TRP A 188 6.17 31.71 14.67
N LEU A 189 5.59 31.36 13.52
CA LEU A 189 6.17 31.61 12.21
C LEU A 189 6.06 33.09 11.80
N ILE A 190 4.96 33.79 12.07
CA ILE A 190 4.78 35.17 11.58
C ILE A 190 5.41 36.23 12.49
N ASN A 191 5.69 35.91 13.76
CA ASN A 191 6.33 36.82 14.71
C ASN A 191 7.57 37.50 14.09
N GLY A 192 7.50 38.82 13.91
CA GLY A 192 8.25 39.70 12.97
C GLY A 192 9.77 39.80 13.13
N GLU A 193 10.43 38.71 13.47
CA GLU A 193 11.88 38.57 13.42
C GLU A 193 12.35 38.32 12.00
N GLU A 194 13.41 39.06 11.62
CA GLU A 194 14.00 39.01 10.28
C GLU A 194 14.84 37.73 10.04
N GLN A 195 15.20 36.98 11.09
CA GLN A 195 16.03 35.78 10.98
C GLN A 195 15.25 34.55 10.49
N LEU A 196 15.99 33.57 9.95
CA LEU A 196 15.47 32.24 9.62
C LEU A 196 14.88 31.58 10.88
N LYS A 197 13.62 31.18 10.81
CA LYS A 197 12.98 30.36 11.86
C LYS A 197 12.80 28.93 11.39
N VAL A 198 13.19 28.01 12.25
CA VAL A 198 13.04 26.56 12.05
C VAL A 198 12.17 26.05 13.18
N VAL A 199 10.99 25.54 12.85
CA VAL A 199 10.04 24.98 13.81
C VAL A 199 9.93 23.48 13.64
N SER A 200 10.09 22.73 14.71
CA SER A 200 9.98 21.27 14.71
C SER A 200 8.68 20.81 15.34
N ILE A 201 7.83 20.12 14.58
CA ILE A 201 6.62 19.46 15.06
C ILE A 201 6.99 18.03 15.47
N VAL A 202 6.79 17.71 16.75
CA VAL A 202 7.16 16.43 17.34
C VAL A 202 5.95 15.72 17.89
N GLY A 203 5.84 14.42 17.63
CA GLY A 203 4.75 13.60 18.14
C GLY A 203 4.84 12.17 17.64
N VAL A 204 4.05 11.28 18.24
CA VAL A 204 4.03 9.85 17.88
C VAL A 204 3.46 9.61 16.48
N ALA A 205 3.68 8.41 15.92
CA ALA A 205 3.08 8.00 14.66
C ALA A 205 1.55 8.13 14.66
N GLY A 206 0.98 8.56 13.54
CA GLY A 206 -0.47 8.68 13.36
C GLY A 206 -1.16 9.83 14.10
N ILE A 207 -0.42 10.69 14.82
CA ILE A 207 -0.98 11.85 15.55
C ILE A 207 -1.40 13.01 14.63
N GLY A 208 -0.93 13.05 13.38
CA GLY A 208 -1.30 14.08 12.40
C GLY A 208 -0.27 15.18 12.15
N LYS A 209 1.02 14.97 12.48
CA LYS A 209 2.12 15.95 12.26
C LYS A 209 2.17 16.48 10.83
N THR A 210 2.18 15.56 9.86
CA THR A 210 2.22 15.89 8.43
C THR A 210 0.96 16.63 8.00
N THR A 211 -0.21 16.24 8.53
CA THR A 211 -1.49 16.92 8.26
C THR A 211 -1.47 18.37 8.73
N LEU A 212 -0.94 18.63 9.94
CA LEU A 212 -0.78 19.97 10.49
C LEU A 212 0.21 20.80 9.65
N ALA A 213 1.34 20.21 9.24
CA ALA A 213 2.32 20.86 8.38
C ALA A 213 1.73 21.23 7.01
N LEU A 214 0.92 20.35 6.40
CA LEU A 214 0.23 20.61 5.14
C LEU A 214 -0.87 21.67 5.26
N LYS A 215 -1.59 21.73 6.39
CA LYS A 215 -2.55 22.80 6.66
C LYS A 215 -1.86 24.17 6.74
N LEU A 216 -0.73 24.24 7.43
CA LEU A 216 0.13 25.44 7.46
C LEU A 216 0.70 25.77 6.08
N TRP A 217 1.09 24.76 5.29
CA TRP A 217 1.51 24.94 3.91
C TRP A 217 0.48 25.71 3.10
N GLY A 218 -0.77 25.22 3.08
CA GLY A 218 -1.86 25.86 2.35
C GLY A 218 -2.15 27.29 2.79
N LYS A 219 -2.05 27.59 4.10
CA LYS A 219 -2.31 28.93 4.66
C LYS A 219 -1.18 29.92 4.38
N LEU A 220 0.08 29.48 4.43
CA LEU A 220 1.25 30.37 4.45
C LEU A 220 2.03 30.41 3.14
N CYS A 221 1.99 29.38 2.29
CA CYS A 221 2.89 29.29 1.12
C CYS A 221 2.79 30.49 0.17
N GLY A 222 1.60 31.09 0.03
CA GLY A 222 1.37 32.26 -0.81
C GLY A 222 2.04 33.55 -0.32
N GLN A 223 2.56 33.56 0.92
CA GLN A 223 3.23 34.71 1.51
C GLN A 223 4.74 34.75 1.21
N PHE A 224 5.29 33.71 0.57
CA PHE A 224 6.72 33.52 0.30
C PHE A 224 6.98 33.49 -1.21
N GLU A 225 8.17 33.92 -1.64
CA GLU A 225 8.52 33.94 -3.07
C GLU A 225 8.78 32.53 -3.62
N CYS A 226 9.18 31.58 -2.77
CA CYS A 226 9.33 30.18 -3.16
C CYS A 226 9.12 29.24 -1.98
N GLY A 227 8.97 27.95 -2.28
CA GLY A 227 8.92 26.94 -1.24
C GLY A 227 9.17 25.53 -1.77
N ALA A 228 9.42 24.62 -0.83
CA ALA A 228 9.47 23.20 -1.12
C ALA A 228 8.81 22.36 -0.03
N PHE A 229 8.16 21.27 -0.42
CA PHE A 229 7.74 20.19 0.47
C PHE A 229 8.52 18.92 0.12
N VAL A 230 9.27 18.39 1.07
CA VAL A 230 10.02 17.14 0.89
C VAL A 230 9.73 16.18 2.02
N ARG A 231 9.38 14.94 1.67
CA ARG A 231 9.28 13.83 2.62
C ARG A 231 10.60 13.07 2.67
N THR A 232 11.03 12.71 3.86
CA THR A 232 12.23 11.90 4.06
C THR A 232 11.88 10.48 4.43
N ALA A 233 12.88 9.62 4.53
CA ALA A 233 12.74 8.20 4.84
C ALA A 233 13.75 7.84 5.92
N GLN A 234 13.54 6.72 6.62
CA GLN A 234 14.48 6.25 7.65
C GLN A 234 15.92 6.12 7.13
N LYS A 235 16.09 5.78 5.84
CA LYS A 235 17.37 5.85 5.11
C LYS A 235 17.35 7.02 4.13
N PRO A 236 17.70 8.25 4.55
CA PRO A 236 17.54 9.43 3.72
C PRO A 236 18.56 9.46 2.58
N ASP A 237 18.08 9.57 1.34
CA ASP A 237 18.92 10.02 0.22
C ASP A 237 19.11 11.54 0.31
N MET A 238 20.15 11.95 1.05
CA MET A 238 20.51 13.36 1.22
C MET A 238 20.65 14.12 -0.10
N ARG A 239 21.16 13.45 -1.15
CA ARG A 239 21.36 14.05 -2.46
C ARG A 239 20.02 14.22 -3.17
N GLY A 240 19.16 13.21 -3.11
CA GLY A 240 17.78 13.25 -3.61
C GLY A 240 16.96 14.35 -2.95
N ILE A 241 17.05 14.49 -1.62
CA ILE A 241 16.34 15.52 -0.85
C ILE A 241 16.75 16.92 -1.31
N LEU A 242 18.05 17.22 -1.35
CA LEU A 242 18.54 18.53 -1.79
C LEU A 242 18.16 18.84 -3.25
N ARG A 243 18.21 17.84 -4.14
CA ARG A 243 17.75 17.99 -5.53
C ARG A 243 16.26 18.31 -5.61
N ASN A 244 15.45 17.64 -4.79
CA ASN A 244 14.01 17.85 -4.77
C ASN A 244 13.66 19.26 -4.27
N ILE A 245 14.30 19.70 -3.18
CA ILE A 245 14.16 21.09 -2.69
C ILE A 245 14.55 22.07 -3.80
N LEU A 246 15.73 21.91 -4.40
CA LEU A 246 16.22 22.82 -5.44
C LEU A 246 15.30 22.88 -6.66
N PHE A 247 14.75 21.74 -7.07
CA PHE A 247 13.79 21.65 -8.18
C PHE A 247 12.49 22.41 -7.87
N GLN A 248 11.98 22.34 -6.64
CA GLN A 248 10.75 23.03 -6.24
C GLN A 248 10.94 24.54 -6.07
N VAL A 249 12.06 24.97 -5.46
CA VAL A 249 12.31 26.41 -5.26
C VAL A 249 12.73 27.12 -6.56
N ARG A 250 13.25 26.37 -7.55
CA ARG A 250 13.71 26.89 -8.85
C ARG A 250 13.27 25.99 -10.02
N PRO A 251 11.98 25.95 -10.37
CA PRO A 251 11.44 25.02 -11.37
C PRO A 251 12.02 25.21 -12.79
N HIS A 252 12.43 26.43 -13.13
CA HIS A 252 12.88 26.79 -14.48
C HIS A 252 14.34 26.45 -14.78
N GLN A 253 15.11 26.00 -13.79
CA GLN A 253 16.51 25.64 -13.97
C GLN A 253 16.79 24.35 -13.18
N PRO A 254 16.70 23.18 -13.83
CA PRO A 254 16.83 21.90 -13.15
C PRO A 254 18.23 21.76 -12.53
N PRO A 255 18.35 21.04 -11.39
CA PRO A 255 19.63 20.81 -10.74
C PRO A 255 20.64 20.15 -11.68
N ASN A 256 21.88 20.64 -11.71
CA ASN A 256 22.97 19.87 -12.32
C ASN A 256 23.14 18.54 -11.58
N HIS A 257 23.53 17.47 -12.29
CA HIS A 257 23.81 16.15 -11.68
C HIS A 257 25.04 16.12 -10.75
N GLY A 258 25.51 17.29 -10.29
CA GLY A 258 26.71 17.46 -9.49
C GLY A 258 26.72 16.74 -8.15
N GLU A 259 27.89 16.80 -7.52
CA GLU A 259 28.09 16.28 -6.17
C GLU A 259 27.26 17.05 -5.13
N MET A 260 27.08 16.46 -3.95
CA MET A 260 26.30 17.05 -2.85
C MET A 260 26.73 18.48 -2.50
N ARG A 261 28.04 18.76 -2.52
CA ARG A 261 28.57 20.11 -2.25
C ARG A 261 28.10 21.15 -3.27
N HIS A 262 27.98 20.76 -4.54
CA HIS A 262 27.44 21.64 -5.57
C HIS A 262 25.97 21.94 -5.29
N LEU A 263 25.15 20.93 -4.99
CA LEU A 263 23.73 21.14 -4.67
C LEU A 263 23.53 22.05 -3.45
N ILE A 264 24.34 21.89 -2.41
CA ILE A 264 24.30 22.76 -1.21
C ILE A 264 24.64 24.20 -1.58
N ASN A 265 25.71 24.40 -2.36
CA ASN A 265 26.15 25.73 -2.77
C ASN A 265 25.14 26.39 -3.71
N ASP A 266 24.61 25.64 -4.68
CA ASP A 266 23.62 26.10 -5.65
C ASP A 266 22.33 26.54 -4.95
N LEU A 267 21.83 25.73 -4.01
CA LEU A 267 20.64 26.06 -3.22
C LEU A 267 20.91 27.27 -2.31
N ARG A 268 22.06 27.32 -1.65
CA ARG A 268 22.45 28.46 -0.80
C ARG A 268 22.53 29.75 -1.61
N GLU A 269 23.18 29.74 -2.77
CA GLU A 269 23.34 30.91 -3.64
C GLU A 269 22.00 31.39 -4.21
N TYR A 270 21.09 30.47 -4.53
CA TYR A 270 19.76 30.81 -4.99
C TYR A 270 18.93 31.48 -3.89
N LEU A 271 18.94 30.89 -2.69
CA LEU A 271 18.15 31.38 -1.58
C LEU A 271 18.74 32.65 -0.98
N GLN A 272 20.05 32.89 -1.06
CA GLN A 272 20.68 34.05 -0.43
C GLN A 272 20.19 35.39 -1.00
N ASP A 273 19.96 36.36 -0.12
CA ASP A 273 19.64 37.74 -0.50
C ASP A 273 20.65 38.31 -1.50
N LYS A 274 20.16 38.81 -2.63
CA LYS A 274 21.00 39.39 -3.68
C LYS A 274 20.99 40.90 -3.54
N ARG A 275 22.15 41.48 -3.21
CA ARG A 275 22.38 42.93 -3.25
C ARG A 275 22.89 43.32 -4.62
N HIS A 276 22.02 43.94 -5.42
CA HIS A 276 22.44 44.68 -6.61
C HIS A 276 22.77 46.13 -6.23
N ALA A 277 23.59 46.79 -7.06
CA ALA A 277 24.04 48.17 -6.82
C ALA A 277 22.88 49.19 -6.66
N MET A 278 21.66 48.86 -7.10
CA MET A 278 20.50 49.76 -7.09
C MET A 278 19.29 49.22 -6.31
N TYR A 279 19.22 47.91 -6.02
CA TYR A 279 18.11 47.30 -5.28
C TYR A 279 18.54 46.01 -4.57
N LYS A 280 17.87 45.68 -3.47
CA LYS A 280 18.04 44.42 -2.74
C LYS A 280 16.88 43.48 -3.09
N ILE A 281 17.19 42.31 -3.64
CA ILE A 281 16.21 41.23 -3.83
C ILE A 281 16.26 40.35 -2.59
N PHE A 282 15.11 40.21 -1.95
CA PHE A 282 14.89 39.26 -0.87
C PHE A 282 14.24 38.01 -1.45
N VAL A 283 14.78 36.84 -1.11
CA VAL A 283 14.18 35.55 -1.46
C VAL A 283 13.75 34.90 -0.16
N ARG A 284 12.47 35.04 0.18
CA ARG A 284 11.87 34.38 1.34
C ARG A 284 11.36 33.03 0.88
N TYR A 285 11.77 32.02 1.61
CA TYR A 285 11.39 30.65 1.34
C TYR A 285 10.59 30.07 2.49
N PHE A 286 9.64 29.21 2.14
CA PHE A 286 8.97 28.34 3.09
C PHE A 286 9.22 26.89 2.72
N VAL A 287 9.86 26.13 3.60
CA VAL A 287 10.23 24.74 3.32
C VAL A 287 9.70 23.81 4.41
N ILE A 288 9.07 22.72 4.00
CA ILE A 288 8.66 21.64 4.90
C ILE A 288 9.53 20.42 4.62
N ILE A 289 10.18 19.93 5.68
CA ILE A 289 10.91 18.66 5.70
C ILE A 289 10.10 17.69 6.55
N ASP A 290 9.32 16.85 5.88
CA ASP A 290 8.42 15.90 6.50
C ASP A 290 9.15 14.61 6.87
N ASP A 291 8.90 14.13 8.08
CA ASP A 291 9.30 12.85 8.66
C ASP A 291 10.81 12.65 8.75
N SER A 292 11.49 13.49 9.55
CA SER A 292 12.94 13.44 9.76
C SER A 292 13.35 12.40 10.81
N TRP A 293 14.19 11.44 10.42
CA TRP A 293 14.60 10.30 11.26
C TRP A 293 15.99 10.43 11.92
N ALA A 294 16.85 11.32 11.43
CA ALA A 294 18.24 11.38 11.90
C ALA A 294 18.75 12.83 12.03
N THR A 295 19.54 13.10 13.06
CA THR A 295 20.19 14.41 13.27
C THR A 295 21.16 14.76 12.14
N SER A 296 21.82 13.75 11.57
CA SER A 296 22.74 13.88 10.44
C SER A 296 22.08 14.42 9.17
N LEU A 297 20.77 14.19 8.98
CA LEU A 297 20.00 14.79 7.89
C LEU A 297 20.00 16.32 8.03
N TRP A 298 19.67 16.81 9.22
CA TRP A 298 19.63 18.24 9.49
C TRP A 298 21.03 18.88 9.38
N ASP A 299 22.08 18.22 9.87
CA ASP A 299 23.46 18.72 9.80
C ASP A 299 23.95 19.00 8.37
N VAL A 300 23.43 18.25 7.39
CA VAL A 300 23.74 18.42 5.96
C VAL A 300 22.80 19.44 5.33
N VAL A 301 21.49 19.27 5.52
CA VAL A 301 20.46 20.07 4.85
C VAL A 301 20.47 21.52 5.34
N SER A 302 20.66 21.76 6.63
CA SER A 302 20.75 23.11 7.22
C SER A 302 21.85 23.97 6.59
N ARG A 303 22.94 23.36 6.09
CA ARG A 303 24.02 24.10 5.42
C ARG A 303 23.56 24.73 4.11
N ALA A 304 22.51 24.22 3.48
CA ALA A 304 22.00 24.82 2.25
C ALA A 304 21.17 26.09 2.50
N PHE A 305 20.74 26.34 3.74
CA PHE A 305 19.85 27.45 4.08
C PHE A 305 20.62 28.64 4.68
N PRO A 306 20.54 29.83 4.07
CA PRO A 306 21.15 31.03 4.61
C PRO A 306 20.37 31.57 5.82
N GLN A 307 21.09 31.89 6.92
CA GLN A 307 20.49 32.41 8.16
C GLN A 307 20.09 33.89 8.09
N SER A 308 20.70 34.66 7.19
CA SER A 308 20.59 36.13 7.11
C SER A 308 19.40 36.64 6.29
N ASN A 309 18.37 35.81 6.10
CA ASN A 309 17.28 36.07 5.16
C ASN A 309 15.93 36.37 5.83
N SER A 310 15.54 37.64 5.68
CA SER A 310 14.22 38.28 5.78
C SER A 310 13.01 37.36 5.97
N CYS A 311 12.81 36.87 7.18
CA CYS A 311 11.60 36.15 7.57
C CYS A 311 11.39 34.79 6.87
N SER A 312 12.45 34.10 6.42
CA SER A 312 12.32 32.74 5.85
C SER A 312 11.96 31.70 6.92
N ARG A 313 11.25 30.63 6.52
CA ARG A 313 10.67 29.64 7.44
C ARG A 313 10.94 28.21 7.01
N ILE A 314 11.29 27.35 7.97
CA ILE A 314 11.40 25.91 7.78
C ILE A 314 10.54 25.22 8.84
N ILE A 315 9.74 24.24 8.43
CA ILE A 315 9.06 23.30 9.33
C ILE A 315 9.69 21.93 9.15
N THR A 316 9.98 21.26 10.26
CA THR A 316 10.40 19.86 10.25
C THR A 316 9.39 19.02 11.04
N THR A 317 8.93 17.89 10.55
CA THR A 317 8.14 16.94 11.35
C THR A 317 9.01 15.76 11.75
N THR A 318 8.87 15.23 12.98
CA THR A 318 9.63 14.06 13.44
C THR A 318 8.93 13.35 14.59
N GLU A 319 9.22 12.07 14.78
CA GLU A 319 8.80 11.31 15.96
C GLU A 319 9.85 11.34 17.07
N ILE A 320 11.07 11.76 16.75
CA ILE A 320 12.23 11.62 17.61
C ILE A 320 12.59 12.99 18.20
N MET A 321 12.44 13.12 19.52
CA MET A 321 12.73 14.37 20.24
C MET A 321 14.18 14.84 20.01
N GLU A 322 15.14 13.93 19.95
CA GLU A 322 16.55 14.25 19.69
C GLU A 322 16.76 14.91 18.32
N VAL A 323 16.02 14.47 17.30
CA VAL A 323 16.07 15.06 15.96
C VAL A 323 15.51 16.47 15.97
N ALA A 324 14.38 16.71 16.66
CA ALA A 324 13.82 18.04 16.83
C ALA A 324 14.76 18.99 17.59
N LEU A 325 15.45 18.47 18.61
CA LEU A 325 16.46 19.24 19.34
C LEU A 325 17.69 19.56 18.49
N ALA A 326 18.07 18.71 17.53
CA ALA A 326 19.13 19.02 16.58
C ALA A 326 18.71 20.06 15.53
N CYS A 327 17.42 20.06 15.12
CA CYS A 327 16.85 21.08 14.25
C CYS A 327 16.77 22.47 14.90
N ARG A 328 17.04 22.56 16.20
CA ARG A 328 16.96 23.79 16.99
C ARG A 328 18.03 24.80 16.56
N CYS A 329 17.63 25.82 15.80
CA CYS A 329 18.42 27.02 15.63
C CYS A 329 18.31 27.90 16.90
N PHE A 330 19.15 27.62 17.91
CA PHE A 330 19.38 28.41 19.14
C PHE A 330 18.19 28.77 20.06
N CYS A 331 16.92 28.52 19.67
CA CYS A 331 15.74 28.91 20.45
C CYS A 331 14.87 27.69 20.87
N PRO A 332 14.59 27.49 22.17
CA PRO A 332 13.73 26.39 22.67
C PRO A 332 12.27 26.49 22.23
N GLU A 333 11.79 27.70 21.97
CA GLU A 333 10.39 28.00 21.67
C GLU A 333 9.94 27.46 20.30
N HIS A 334 10.84 26.88 19.52
CA HIS A 334 10.55 26.37 18.18
C HIS A 334 10.24 24.87 18.12
N ILE A 335 9.96 24.21 19.24
CA ILE A 335 9.54 22.80 19.25
C ILE A 335 8.07 22.72 19.65
N PHE A 336 7.23 22.38 18.70
CA PHE A 336 5.81 22.14 18.92
C PHE A 336 5.57 20.67 19.21
N LYS A 337 5.25 20.35 20.46
CA LYS A 337 4.85 18.98 20.83
C LYS A 337 3.38 18.82 20.53
N MET A 338 3.07 17.96 19.58
CA MET A 338 1.69 17.67 19.20
C MET A 338 1.07 16.77 20.27
N GLU A 339 -0.09 17.18 20.76
CA GLU A 339 -0.88 16.42 21.72
C GLU A 339 -1.97 15.61 21.01
N PRO A 340 -2.41 14.48 21.58
CA PRO A 340 -3.58 13.77 21.06
C PRO A 340 -4.83 14.65 21.07
N LEU A 341 -5.82 14.27 20.26
CA LEU A 341 -7.11 14.96 20.24
C LEU A 341 -7.79 14.88 21.61
N SER A 342 -8.56 15.92 21.95
CA SER A 342 -9.44 15.94 23.11
C SER A 342 -10.50 14.84 23.00
N ASP A 343 -11.11 14.42 24.11
CA ASP A 343 -12.18 13.41 24.07
C ASP A 343 -13.34 13.87 23.16
N ASP A 344 -13.72 15.14 23.24
CA ASP A 344 -14.78 15.75 22.43
C ASP A 344 -14.44 15.76 20.93
N ASP A 345 -13.22 16.19 20.57
CA ASP A 345 -12.75 16.19 19.17
C ASP A 345 -12.61 14.77 18.61
N SER A 346 -12.18 13.85 19.46
CA SER A 346 -11.99 12.45 19.10
C SER A 346 -13.34 11.78 18.84
N GLU A 347 -14.35 12.04 19.69
CA GLU A 347 -15.72 11.54 19.50
C GLU A 347 -16.34 12.13 18.24
N LYS A 348 -16.19 13.44 18.03
CA LYS A 348 -16.64 14.11 16.81
C LYS A 348 -16.03 13.47 15.55
N LEU A 349 -14.72 13.21 15.57
CA LEU A 349 -14.03 12.56 14.44
C LEU A 349 -14.55 11.14 14.21
N LEU A 350 -14.76 10.35 15.28
CA LEU A 350 -15.30 9.00 15.18
C LEU A 350 -16.68 9.03 14.51
N LEU A 351 -17.60 9.86 15.02
CA LEU A 351 -18.96 9.95 14.52
C LEU A 351 -19.03 10.43 13.08
N GLN A 352 -18.21 11.44 12.71
CA GLN A 352 -18.10 11.91 11.33
C GLN A 352 -17.67 10.81 10.36
N ARG A 353 -16.79 9.90 10.81
CA ARG A 353 -16.27 8.81 9.97
C ARG A 353 -17.16 7.57 9.97
N MET A 354 -17.98 7.37 10.99
CA MET A 354 -18.96 6.28 11.07
C MET A 354 -20.23 6.56 10.27
N LEU A 355 -20.73 7.80 10.31
CA LEU A 355 -22.05 8.16 9.77
C LEU A 355 -21.97 8.41 8.25
N VAL A 356 -22.38 7.42 7.47
CA VAL A 356 -22.71 7.60 6.05
C VAL A 356 -24.09 8.31 5.96
N PRO A 357 -24.28 9.31 5.09
CA PRO A 357 -25.57 10.00 4.96
C PRO A 357 -26.70 9.01 4.65
N GLY A 358 -27.60 8.79 5.61
CA GLY A 358 -28.84 8.02 5.41
C GLY A 358 -29.01 6.73 6.22
N ASN A 359 -28.06 6.31 7.08
CA ASN A 359 -28.22 5.10 7.90
C ASN A 359 -27.95 5.32 9.40
N GLN A 360 -28.93 4.87 10.19
CA GLN A 360 -29.00 4.53 11.63
C GLN A 360 -28.40 5.48 12.68
N SER A 361 -29.17 5.66 13.77
CA SER A 361 -28.81 6.50 14.91
C SER A 361 -27.67 5.88 15.75
N PRO A 362 -26.77 6.70 16.34
CA PRO A 362 -25.63 6.24 17.17
C PRO A 362 -26.01 5.46 18.44
N GLN A 363 -27.29 5.42 18.82
CA GLN A 363 -27.80 4.92 20.11
C GLN A 363 -27.48 3.45 20.41
N GLN A 364 -27.06 2.66 19.41
CA GLN A 364 -26.62 1.27 19.63
C GLN A 364 -25.19 1.16 20.19
N PHE A 365 -24.43 2.27 20.21
CA PHE A 365 -22.98 2.26 20.47
C PHE A 365 -22.56 3.06 21.71
N ASP A 366 -23.51 3.70 22.41
CA ASP A 366 -23.25 4.61 23.53
C ASP A 366 -22.39 3.96 24.65
N ASP A 367 -22.57 2.67 24.92
CA ASP A 367 -21.82 1.97 25.96
C ASP A 367 -20.39 1.55 25.53
N VAL A 368 -20.12 1.47 24.22
CA VAL A 368 -18.85 0.95 23.69
C VAL A 368 -17.93 2.06 23.16
N ILE A 369 -18.51 3.17 22.67
CA ILE A 369 -17.76 4.34 22.20
C ILE A 369 -16.73 4.80 23.24
N PRO A 370 -17.06 5.02 24.53
CA PRO A 370 -16.08 5.48 25.53
C PRO A 370 -14.88 4.53 25.70
N GLN A 371 -15.10 3.22 25.56
CA GLN A 371 -14.02 2.22 25.66
C GLN A 371 -13.12 2.25 24.42
N ILE A 372 -13.70 2.44 23.24
CA ILE A 372 -12.98 2.64 21.99
C ILE A 372 -12.11 3.90 22.07
N MET A 373 -12.68 5.00 22.57
CA MET A 373 -11.96 6.28 22.70
C MET A 373 -10.74 6.15 23.61
N ARG A 374 -10.91 5.55 24.78
CA ARG A 374 -9.79 5.27 25.71
C ARG A 374 -8.71 4.41 25.08
N SER A 375 -9.11 3.46 24.24
CA SER A 375 -8.19 2.56 23.55
C SER A 375 -7.40 3.27 22.44
N CYS A 376 -8.03 4.20 21.71
CA CYS A 376 -7.39 4.98 20.67
C CYS A 376 -6.46 6.07 21.22
N GLY A 377 -6.64 6.47 22.47
CA GLY A 377 -5.81 7.46 23.16
C GLY A 377 -5.71 8.79 22.41
N GLY A 378 -6.79 9.20 21.74
CA GLY A 378 -6.87 10.46 20.98
C GLY A 378 -6.07 10.50 19.68
N LEU A 379 -5.55 9.38 19.18
CA LEU A 379 -4.82 9.36 17.89
C LEU A 379 -5.78 9.39 16.70
N PRO A 380 -5.72 10.41 15.82
CA PRO A 380 -6.62 10.53 14.67
C PRO A 380 -6.59 9.29 13.77
N LEU A 381 -5.40 8.75 13.46
CA LEU A 381 -5.29 7.58 12.61
C LEU A 381 -5.97 6.34 13.21
N ALA A 382 -5.79 6.11 14.52
CA ALA A 382 -6.45 5.00 15.21
C ALA A 382 -7.97 5.15 15.17
N ILE A 383 -8.48 6.36 15.45
CA ILE A 383 -9.91 6.67 15.44
C ILE A 383 -10.51 6.44 14.04
N ILE A 384 -9.87 6.96 12.99
CA ILE A 384 -10.32 6.80 11.60
C ILE A 384 -10.40 5.32 11.22
N ILE A 385 -9.38 4.54 11.57
CA ILE A 385 -9.36 3.12 11.25
C ILE A 385 -10.45 2.37 12.01
N VAL A 386 -10.62 2.63 13.30
CA VAL A 386 -11.69 1.99 14.08
C VAL A 386 -13.05 2.37 13.53
N ALA A 387 -13.34 3.65 13.31
CA ALA A 387 -14.59 4.12 12.72
C ALA A 387 -14.94 3.36 11.44
N ARG A 388 -13.94 3.14 10.57
CA ARG A 388 -14.10 2.38 9.34
C ARG A 388 -14.43 0.92 9.57
N ILE A 389 -13.75 0.26 10.52
CA ILE A 389 -14.05 -1.13 10.89
C ILE A 389 -15.52 -1.19 11.36
N LEU A 390 -15.95 -0.27 12.22
CA LEU A 390 -17.32 -0.24 12.75
C LEU A 390 -18.35 0.00 11.65
N ALA A 391 -18.10 0.94 10.74
CA ALA A 391 -18.97 1.22 9.60
C ALA A 391 -19.13 -0.01 8.68
N SER A 392 -18.08 -0.81 8.54
CA SER A 392 -18.10 -2.01 7.69
C SER A 392 -18.65 -3.27 8.38
N GLN A 393 -18.54 -3.38 9.71
CA GLN A 393 -18.77 -4.63 10.46
C GLN A 393 -19.33 -4.36 11.87
N PRO A 394 -20.58 -3.89 11.98
CA PRO A 394 -21.19 -3.55 13.27
C PRO A 394 -21.35 -4.77 14.21
N GLU A 395 -21.45 -5.99 13.67
CA GLU A 395 -21.64 -7.21 14.48
C GLU A 395 -20.40 -7.65 15.27
N LYS A 396 -19.19 -7.25 14.84
CA LYS A 396 -17.95 -7.55 15.60
C LYS A 396 -17.86 -6.77 16.91
N LEU A 397 -18.72 -5.79 17.08
CA LEU A 397 -18.83 -4.95 18.27
C LEU A 397 -19.49 -5.71 19.43
N GLU A 398 -20.36 -6.69 19.16
CA GLU A 398 -20.89 -7.59 20.21
C GLU A 398 -19.79 -8.47 20.82
N GLN A 399 -18.76 -8.81 20.03
CA GLN A 399 -17.55 -9.48 20.52
C GLN A 399 -16.63 -8.52 21.31
N TRP A 400 -16.74 -7.20 21.14
CA TRP A 400 -16.01 -6.21 21.92
C TRP A 400 -16.50 -6.14 23.37
N GLY A 401 -17.83 -6.09 23.56
CA GLY A 401 -18.47 -6.05 24.88
C GLY A 401 -18.42 -7.38 25.64
N SER A 402 -18.48 -8.51 24.94
CA SER A 402 -18.60 -9.84 25.56
C SER A 402 -17.28 -10.48 25.99
N THR A 403 -16.13 -9.96 25.56
CA THR A 403 -14.82 -10.65 25.66
C THR A 403 -13.89 -10.04 26.72
N GLN A 404 -14.42 -9.50 27.81
CA GLN A 404 -13.58 -8.98 28.91
C GLN A 404 -12.78 -10.07 29.66
N ASN A 405 -13.15 -11.35 29.54
CA ASN A 405 -12.58 -12.45 30.34
C ASN A 405 -11.79 -13.51 29.56
N SER A 406 -11.50 -13.31 28.27
CA SER A 406 -10.67 -14.25 27.50
C SER A 406 -9.36 -13.60 27.04
N SER A 407 -8.28 -14.38 27.12
CA SER A 407 -6.93 -14.07 26.65
C SER A 407 -6.83 -13.81 25.13
N GLY A 408 -7.94 -13.95 24.39
CA GLY A 408 -8.07 -13.66 22.96
C GLY A 408 -8.79 -12.34 22.64
N SER A 409 -9.08 -11.49 23.63
CA SER A 409 -9.63 -10.16 23.39
C SER A 409 -8.71 -9.29 22.53
N ILE A 410 -9.29 -8.52 21.61
CA ILE A 410 -8.61 -7.44 20.83
C ILE A 410 -7.79 -6.54 21.79
N PHE A 411 -8.22 -6.43 23.05
CA PHE A 411 -7.67 -5.62 24.14
C PHE A 411 -7.12 -6.42 25.32
N GLY A 412 -6.65 -7.66 25.11
CA GLY A 412 -5.94 -8.39 26.17
C GLY A 412 -4.83 -7.53 26.79
N ALA A 413 -4.86 -7.39 28.12
CA ALA A 413 -3.98 -6.65 29.03
C ALA A 413 -3.06 -5.58 28.39
N ASN A 414 -3.49 -4.31 28.44
CA ASN A 414 -2.70 -3.08 28.19
C ASN A 414 -1.54 -3.24 27.18
N PRO A 415 -1.82 -3.47 25.88
CA PRO A 415 -0.78 -3.35 24.88
C PRO A 415 -0.26 -1.91 24.84
N SER A 416 1.03 -1.73 24.59
CA SER A 416 1.57 -0.41 24.23
C SER A 416 0.79 0.15 23.03
N MET A 417 0.77 1.48 22.87
CA MET A 417 0.08 2.14 21.73
C MET A 417 0.52 1.55 20.37
N GLU A 418 1.80 1.21 20.25
CA GLU A 418 2.37 0.55 19.08
C GLU A 418 1.77 -0.86 18.86
N GLY A 419 1.61 -1.65 19.93
CA GLY A 419 0.96 -2.96 19.88
C GLY A 419 -0.52 -2.87 19.53
N PHE A 420 -1.21 -1.82 20.01
CA PHE A 420 -2.60 -1.56 19.65
C PHE A 420 -2.75 -1.21 18.15
N MET A 421 -1.92 -0.29 17.65
CA MET A 421 -1.92 0.09 16.23
C MET A 421 -1.60 -1.11 15.34
N GLY A 422 -0.60 -1.91 15.68
CA GLY A 422 -0.27 -3.13 14.95
C GLY A 422 -1.42 -4.14 14.87
N ARG A 423 -2.20 -4.30 15.95
CA ARG A 423 -3.40 -5.15 15.95
C ARG A 423 -4.51 -4.59 15.06
N ILE A 424 -4.78 -3.29 15.14
CA ILE A 424 -5.80 -2.65 14.29
C ILE A 424 -5.45 -2.79 12.81
N LEU A 425 -4.21 -2.47 12.43
CA LEU A 425 -3.75 -2.59 11.06
C LEU A 425 -3.84 -4.03 10.57
N ASN A 426 -3.53 -5.00 11.44
CA ASN A 426 -3.70 -6.42 11.12
C ASN A 426 -5.18 -6.80 10.90
N ILE A 427 -6.10 -6.30 11.73
CA ILE A 427 -7.54 -6.51 11.54
C ILE A 427 -7.98 -5.93 10.19
N CYS A 428 -7.58 -4.71 9.86
CA CYS A 428 -7.87 -4.11 8.56
C CYS A 428 -7.34 -4.96 7.43
N PHE A 429 -6.07 -5.36 7.50
CA PHE A 429 -5.43 -6.20 6.51
C PHE A 429 -6.17 -7.54 6.33
N ILE A 430 -6.50 -8.24 7.42
CA ILE A 430 -7.22 -9.52 7.38
C ILE A 430 -8.64 -9.34 6.84
N SER A 431 -9.26 -8.20 7.06
CA SER A 431 -10.62 -7.91 6.58
C SER A 431 -10.68 -7.61 5.09
N LEU A 432 -9.55 -7.26 4.45
CA LEU A 432 -9.50 -6.98 3.02
C LEU A 432 -9.81 -8.25 2.17
N PRO A 433 -10.51 -8.09 1.04
CA PRO A 433 -10.56 -9.08 -0.03
C PRO A 433 -9.16 -9.54 -0.46
N HIS A 434 -9.01 -10.81 -0.88
CA HIS A 434 -7.70 -11.40 -1.23
C HIS A 434 -6.95 -10.62 -2.31
N TYR A 435 -7.65 -10.08 -3.31
CA TYR A 435 -7.02 -9.30 -4.37
C TYR A 435 -6.42 -8.00 -3.83
N LEU A 436 -7.12 -7.28 -2.94
CA LEU A 436 -6.60 -6.06 -2.29
C LEU A 436 -5.46 -6.34 -1.33
N LYS A 437 -5.51 -7.44 -0.57
CA LYS A 437 -4.36 -7.89 0.24
C LYS A 437 -3.10 -8.01 -0.62
N THR A 438 -3.26 -8.54 -1.83
CA THR A 438 -2.16 -8.74 -2.77
C THR A 438 -1.65 -7.42 -3.33
N CYS A 439 -2.55 -6.51 -3.73
CA CYS A 439 -2.19 -5.16 -4.16
C CYS A 439 -1.43 -4.39 -3.07
N LEU A 440 -1.87 -4.48 -1.81
CA LEU A 440 -1.19 -3.84 -0.68
C LEU A 440 0.18 -4.47 -0.40
N LEU A 441 0.27 -5.80 -0.41
CA LEU A 441 1.55 -6.51 -0.25
C LEU A 441 2.52 -6.20 -1.40
N HIS A 442 2.04 -6.03 -2.62
CA HIS A 442 2.88 -5.62 -3.75
C HIS A 442 3.55 -4.25 -3.47
N LEU A 443 2.87 -3.32 -2.79
CA LEU A 443 3.49 -2.04 -2.42
C LEU A 443 4.68 -2.19 -1.46
N SER A 444 4.75 -3.28 -0.68
CA SER A 444 5.90 -3.54 0.19
C SER A 444 7.19 -3.88 -0.56
N THR A 445 7.12 -4.08 -1.88
CA THR A 445 8.32 -4.28 -2.72
C THR A 445 9.08 -2.98 -2.98
N TYR A 446 8.42 -1.83 -2.79
CA TYR A 446 9.03 -0.52 -2.94
C TYR A 446 9.85 -0.15 -1.69
N PRO A 447 10.98 0.55 -1.85
CA PRO A 447 11.72 1.03 -0.71
C PRO A 447 10.92 2.10 0.04
N GLU A 448 11.19 2.23 1.33
CA GLU A 448 10.56 3.22 2.18
C GLU A 448 10.75 4.65 1.64
N GLY A 449 9.67 5.44 1.60
CA GLY A 449 9.68 6.81 1.08
C GLY A 449 9.76 6.94 -0.45
N TYR A 450 9.66 5.83 -1.20
CA TYR A 450 9.66 5.87 -2.66
C TYR A 450 8.43 6.58 -3.23
N LEU A 451 8.67 7.56 -4.12
CA LEU A 451 7.61 8.20 -4.89
C LEU A 451 7.38 7.40 -6.17
N PHE A 452 6.23 6.72 -6.25
CA PHE A 452 5.79 6.01 -7.44
C PHE A 452 4.65 6.77 -8.14
N LEU A 453 4.53 6.58 -9.46
CA LEU A 453 3.39 7.07 -10.21
C LEU A 453 2.24 6.07 -10.07
N LYS A 454 1.05 6.56 -9.71
CA LYS A 454 -0.18 5.73 -9.60
C LYS A 454 -0.37 4.85 -10.85
N TYR A 455 -0.19 5.44 -12.02
CA TYR A 455 -0.40 4.76 -13.30
C TYR A 455 0.55 3.57 -13.51
N ASP A 456 1.80 3.66 -13.04
CA ASP A 456 2.78 2.58 -13.17
C ASP A 456 2.41 1.41 -12.26
N VAL A 457 1.98 1.70 -11.03
CA VAL A 457 1.52 0.66 -10.07
C VAL A 457 0.27 -0.04 -10.59
N VAL A 458 -0.70 0.72 -11.09
CA VAL A 458 -1.92 0.17 -11.70
C VAL A 458 -1.58 -0.80 -12.84
N LYS A 459 -0.65 -0.41 -13.72
CA LYS A 459 -0.19 -1.28 -14.81
C LYS A 459 0.49 -2.54 -14.33
N GLN A 460 1.31 -2.45 -13.28
CA GLN A 460 1.94 -3.62 -12.67
C GLN A 460 0.89 -4.57 -12.10
N TRP A 461 -0.11 -4.06 -11.37
CA TRP A 461 -1.19 -4.90 -10.83
C TRP A 461 -2.00 -5.61 -11.92
N VAL A 462 -2.26 -4.94 -13.04
CA VAL A 462 -2.92 -5.55 -14.20
C VAL A 462 -2.00 -6.59 -14.86
N ALA A 463 -0.71 -6.28 -15.04
CA ALA A 463 0.27 -7.19 -15.66
C ALA A 463 0.51 -8.45 -14.82
N ASP A 464 0.54 -8.32 -13.50
CA ASP A 464 0.72 -9.43 -12.55
C ASP A 464 -0.59 -10.22 -12.29
N GLY A 465 -1.70 -9.80 -12.89
CA GLY A 465 -2.98 -10.51 -12.79
C GLY A 465 -3.68 -10.41 -11.44
N PHE A 466 -3.37 -9.37 -10.64
CA PHE A 466 -4.03 -9.12 -9.35
C PHE A 466 -5.46 -8.58 -9.49
N ILE A 467 -5.83 -8.17 -10.70
CA ILE A 467 -7.11 -7.53 -11.00
C ILE A 467 -7.90 -8.43 -11.95
N CYS A 468 -9.18 -8.64 -11.66
CA CYS A 468 -10.13 -9.24 -12.59
C CYS A 468 -11.26 -8.25 -12.86
N ALA A 469 -11.50 -7.98 -14.14
CA ALA A 469 -12.59 -7.14 -14.61
C ALA A 469 -13.68 -8.01 -15.26
N ASN A 470 -14.93 -7.60 -15.14
CA ASN A 470 -16.04 -8.28 -15.82
C ASN A 470 -16.00 -8.00 -17.32
N GLU A 471 -16.71 -8.81 -18.11
CA GLU A 471 -16.75 -8.66 -19.57
C GLU A 471 -17.18 -7.23 -19.97
N GLY A 472 -16.30 -6.51 -20.68
CA GLY A 472 -16.55 -5.15 -21.17
C GLY A 472 -16.01 -4.00 -20.30
N GLN A 473 -15.46 -4.29 -19.11
CA GLN A 473 -14.82 -3.27 -18.27
C GLN A 473 -13.32 -3.16 -18.57
N ASP A 474 -12.79 -1.93 -18.47
CA ASP A 474 -11.35 -1.70 -18.58
C ASP A 474 -10.61 -2.09 -17.29
N MET A 475 -9.56 -2.89 -17.44
CA MET A 475 -8.80 -3.40 -16.29
C MET A 475 -7.99 -2.31 -15.59
N GLU A 476 -7.49 -1.30 -16.32
CA GLU A 476 -6.74 -0.19 -15.72
C GLU A 476 -7.70 0.73 -14.93
N GLU A 477 -8.91 0.97 -15.42
CA GLU A 477 -9.95 1.72 -14.69
C GLU A 477 -10.38 1.01 -13.40
N VAL A 478 -10.65 -0.30 -13.46
CA VAL A 478 -11.01 -1.10 -12.26
C VAL A 478 -9.88 -1.06 -11.24
N ALA A 479 -8.64 -1.29 -11.68
CA ALA A 479 -7.46 -1.23 -10.82
C ALA A 479 -7.23 0.18 -10.23
N GLY A 480 -7.47 1.22 -11.02
CA GLY A 480 -7.41 2.61 -10.59
C GLY A 480 -8.43 2.91 -9.50
N SER A 481 -9.65 2.37 -9.62
CA SER A 481 -10.69 2.51 -8.60
C SER A 481 -10.29 1.84 -7.28
N TYR A 482 -9.65 0.68 -7.33
CA TYR A 482 -9.17 -0.04 -6.14
C TYR A 482 -8.05 0.70 -5.41
N PHE A 483 -7.15 1.33 -6.17
CA PHE A 483 -6.10 2.18 -5.62
C PHE A 483 -6.70 3.33 -4.78
N GLU A 484 -7.71 4.02 -5.31
CA GLU A 484 -8.33 5.18 -4.65
C GLU A 484 -9.23 4.80 -3.47
N SER A 485 -10.05 3.78 -3.63
CA SER A 485 -11.06 3.40 -2.64
C SER A 485 -10.48 2.64 -1.44
N HIS A 486 -9.43 1.84 -1.64
CA HIS A 486 -8.97 0.88 -0.60
C HIS A 486 -7.51 1.06 -0.17
N VAL A 487 -6.62 1.43 -1.09
CA VAL A 487 -5.17 1.51 -0.80
C VAL A 487 -4.77 2.88 -0.29
N MET A 488 -5.33 3.96 -0.85
CA MET A 488 -5.13 5.33 -0.35
C MET A 488 -5.95 5.65 0.91
N SER A 489 -6.72 4.68 1.41
CA SER A 489 -7.60 4.82 2.55
C SER A 489 -7.14 4.02 3.79
N LEU A 490 -6.02 3.30 3.68
CA LEU A 490 -5.27 2.70 4.79
C LEU A 490 -4.02 3.54 5.03
#